data_AF-A0A937XJX8-F1
#
_entry.id   AF-A0A937XJX8-F1
#
_cell.length_a   1.000
_cell.length_b   1.000
_cell.length_c   1.000
_cell.angle_alpha   90.00
_cell.angle_beta   90.00
_cell.angle_gamma   90.00
#
_symmetry.space_group_name_H-M   'P 1'
#
loop_
_entity.id
_entity.type
_entity.pdbx_description
1 polymer ?
#
loop_
_entity_poly.entity_id
_entity_poly.type
_entity_poly.pdbx_seq_one_letter_code
_entity_poly.pdbx_strand_id
1 'polypeptide(L)'
;LFLSQHAKPVPGSSVLITQEGSRPLLVEIQALLDASAGLQPRRLAVGLDAQRLALLLAVLHRHAGIACHDQDVFLNAVGGVRINEPAADLASLFAIVSSFKNKGLAKGIAVFGEVGLAGEIRPCPRGQDRIREAAKLGYHRLIVPKANMPKTSTEGLTIVGVDRLDQALDAIWS
;
A
#
# COMPACT_ATOMS: atom_id res chain seq x y z
N LEU A 1 12.63 5.87 10.42
CA LEU A 1 11.34 6.36 9.94
C LEU A 1 11.62 7.04 8.60
N PHE A 2 11.09 6.51 7.50
CA PHE A 2 11.33 7.05 6.15
C PHE A 2 10.02 7.61 5.59
N LEU A 3 9.57 8.72 6.18
CA LEU A 3 8.33 9.38 5.80
C LEU A 3 8.63 10.83 5.41
N SER A 4 7.98 11.28 4.34
CA SER A 4 7.92 12.68 3.97
C SER A 4 6.99 13.43 4.93
N GLN A 5 7.39 14.62 5.38
CA GLN A 5 6.54 15.46 6.23
C GLN A 5 5.52 16.22 5.36
N HIS A 6 4.38 15.58 5.07
CA HIS A 6 3.29 16.23 4.37
C HIS A 6 2.27 16.81 5.37
N ALA A 7 2.06 18.12 5.34
CA ALA A 7 1.06 18.79 6.20
C ALA A 7 -0.39 18.38 5.87
N LYS A 8 -0.64 17.98 4.61
CA LYS A 8 -1.94 17.54 4.07
C LYS A 8 -1.77 16.19 3.35
N PRO A 9 -2.84 15.39 3.22
CA PRO A 9 -2.82 14.22 2.36
C PRO A 9 -2.37 14.57 0.94
N VAL A 10 -1.44 13.80 0.40
CA VAL A 10 -0.92 13.98 -0.96
C VAL A 10 -1.35 12.79 -1.82
N PRO A 11 -1.90 13.01 -3.01
CA PRO A 11 -2.15 11.95 -3.98
C PRO A 11 -0.89 11.15 -4.26
N GLY A 12 -1.03 9.84 -4.45
CA GLY A 12 0.09 8.98 -4.76
C GLY A 12 0.93 8.52 -3.58
N SER A 13 0.61 8.91 -2.34
CA SER A 13 1.37 8.49 -1.15
C SER A 13 0.60 7.49 -0.30
N SER A 14 1.28 6.42 0.15
CA SER A 14 0.76 5.38 1.03
C SER A 14 1.84 4.90 1.99
N VAL A 15 1.49 4.57 3.24
CA VAL A 15 2.47 4.16 4.24
C VAL A 15 2.44 2.65 4.44
N LEU A 16 3.54 1.99 4.06
CA LEU A 16 3.78 0.57 4.26
C LEU A 16 4.35 0.31 5.66
N ILE A 17 3.81 -0.72 6.33
CA ILE A 17 4.44 -1.33 7.51
C ILE A 17 5.22 -2.56 7.06
N THR A 18 6.52 -2.39 6.81
CA THR A 18 7.42 -3.44 6.30
C THR A 18 8.13 -4.19 7.43
N GLN A 19 8.74 -5.34 7.14
CA GLN A 19 9.65 -6.09 8.03
C GLN A 19 11.04 -6.19 7.41
N GLU A 20 12.05 -5.69 8.12
CA GLU A 20 13.46 -5.91 7.80
C GLU A 20 14.05 -6.89 8.82
N GLY A 21 14.24 -8.15 8.38
CA GLY A 21 14.64 -9.23 9.26
C GLY A 21 13.61 -9.44 10.38
N SER A 22 13.96 -8.99 11.59
CA SER A 22 13.07 -9.07 12.74
C SER A 22 12.39 -7.75 13.15
N ARG A 23 12.70 -6.65 12.46
CA ARG A 23 12.30 -5.31 12.86
C ARG A 23 11.19 -4.79 11.96
N PRO A 24 9.99 -4.47 12.50
CA PRO A 24 9.00 -3.71 11.75
C PRO A 24 9.48 -2.27 11.53
N LEU A 25 9.22 -1.73 10.34
CA LEU A 25 9.57 -0.37 9.96
C LEU A 25 8.43 0.24 9.14
N LEU A 26 8.29 1.57 9.19
CA LEU A 26 7.35 2.29 8.34
C LEU A 26 8.10 3.01 7.22
N VAL A 27 7.64 2.75 5.99
CA VAL A 27 8.22 3.24 4.74
C VAL A 27 7.11 3.83 3.90
N GLU A 28 7.32 5.02 3.38
CA GLU A 28 6.40 5.61 2.42
C GLU A 28 6.60 4.99 1.02
N ILE A 29 5.50 4.55 0.43
CA ILE A 29 5.41 4.14 -0.98
C ILE A 29 4.75 5.28 -1.75
N GLN A 30 5.44 5.74 -2.79
CA GLN A 30 4.96 6.78 -3.68
C GLN A 30 4.66 6.20 -5.06
N ALA A 31 3.57 6.66 -5.64
CA ALA A 31 3.21 6.41 -7.03
C ALA A 31 2.94 7.74 -7.74
N LEU A 32 3.36 7.81 -8.99
CA LEU A 32 2.99 8.87 -9.93
C LEU A 32 2.44 8.21 -11.19
N LEU A 33 1.20 8.55 -11.53
CA LEU A 33 0.55 8.16 -12.77
C LEU A 33 0.34 9.40 -13.63
N ASP A 34 0.64 9.27 -14.91
CA ASP A 34 0.42 10.32 -15.90
C ASP A 34 -0.02 9.69 -17.22
N ALA A 35 -0.75 10.45 -18.04
CA ALA A 35 -1.22 9.97 -19.32
C ALA A 35 -0.03 9.62 -20.23
N SER A 36 -0.02 8.41 -20.78
CA SER A 36 1.08 7.97 -21.63
C SER A 36 1.02 8.66 -22.99
N ALA A 37 2.13 9.25 -23.41
CA ALA A 37 2.28 9.85 -24.74
C ALA A 37 2.72 8.86 -25.82
N GLY A 38 3.11 7.62 -25.43
CA GLY A 38 3.68 6.61 -26.32
C GLY A 38 2.74 5.45 -26.62
N LEU A 39 3.16 4.56 -27.55
CA LEU A 39 2.42 3.33 -27.87
C LEU A 39 2.44 2.30 -26.74
N GLN A 40 3.45 2.35 -25.87
CA GLN A 40 3.60 1.46 -24.72
C GLN A 40 3.86 2.29 -23.46
N PRO A 41 2.96 2.23 -22.46
CA PRO A 41 3.17 2.99 -21.23
C PRO A 41 4.38 2.50 -20.43
N ARG A 42 5.07 3.46 -19.83
CA ARG A 42 6.22 3.21 -18.96
C ARG A 42 5.76 2.62 -17.64
N ARG A 43 6.48 1.63 -17.14
CA ARG A 43 6.24 1.00 -15.83
C ARG A 43 7.56 0.87 -15.11
N LEU A 44 7.80 1.75 -14.15
CA LEU A 44 9.06 1.81 -13.41
C LEU A 44 8.80 1.63 -11.92
N ALA A 45 9.66 0.83 -11.27
CA ALA A 45 9.65 0.62 -9.84
C ALA A 45 11.07 0.84 -9.29
N VAL A 46 11.20 1.70 -8.28
CA VAL A 46 12.47 2.00 -7.59
C VAL A 46 12.33 1.58 -6.12
N GLY A 47 13.20 0.68 -5.67
CA GLY A 47 13.11 0.10 -4.33
C GLY A 47 12.01 -0.96 -4.16
N LEU A 48 11.27 -1.28 -5.23
CA LEU A 48 10.31 -2.39 -5.31
C LEU A 48 10.54 -3.20 -6.60
N ASP A 49 9.94 -4.39 -6.68
CA ASP A 49 10.04 -5.26 -7.84
C ASP A 49 9.12 -4.82 -9.00
N ALA A 50 9.70 -4.67 -10.20
CA ALA A 50 8.98 -4.22 -11.39
C ALA A 50 8.04 -5.30 -11.96
N GLN A 51 8.36 -6.59 -11.80
CA GLN A 51 7.47 -7.67 -12.23
C GLN A 51 6.22 -7.72 -11.35
N ARG A 52 6.38 -7.50 -10.05
CA ARG A 52 5.29 -7.38 -9.08
C ARG A 52 4.39 -6.21 -9.44
N LEU A 53 4.93 -5.05 -9.81
CA LEU A 53 4.12 -3.93 -10.29
C LEU A 53 3.22 -4.34 -11.47
N ALA A 54 3.74 -5.05 -12.46
CA ALA A 54 2.93 -5.50 -13.60
C ALA A 54 1.77 -6.42 -13.19
N LEU A 55 2.00 -7.34 -12.25
CA LEU A 55 0.97 -8.21 -11.69
C LEU A 55 -0.08 -7.41 -10.92
N LEU A 56 0.34 -6.47 -10.08
CA LEU A 56 -0.56 -5.63 -9.28
C LEU A 56 -1.48 -4.79 -10.17
N LEU A 57 -0.96 -4.22 -11.26
CA LEU A 57 -1.79 -3.49 -12.24
C LEU A 57 -2.83 -4.39 -12.91
N ALA A 58 -2.47 -5.65 -13.21
CA ALA A 58 -3.41 -6.61 -13.78
C ALA A 58 -4.52 -7.01 -12.79
N VAL A 59 -4.15 -7.24 -11.52
CA VAL A 59 -5.11 -7.54 -10.45
C VAL A 59 -6.03 -6.36 -10.20
N LEU A 60 -5.49 -5.15 -10.14
CA LEU A 60 -6.24 -3.91 -9.94
C LEU A 60 -7.31 -3.73 -11.04
N HIS A 61 -6.93 -3.95 -12.30
CA HIS A 61 -7.87 -3.91 -13.40
C HIS A 61 -8.95 -5.00 -13.27
N ARG A 62 -8.55 -6.25 -13.05
CA ARG A 62 -9.47 -7.40 -13.03
C ARG A 62 -10.46 -7.37 -11.86
N HIS A 63 -10.01 -6.94 -10.68
CA HIS A 63 -10.75 -7.09 -9.43
C HIS A 63 -11.28 -5.78 -8.86
N ALA A 64 -10.81 -4.62 -9.34
CA ALA A 64 -11.33 -3.31 -8.93
C ALA A 64 -11.84 -2.47 -10.12
N GLY A 65 -11.74 -2.97 -11.36
CA GLY A 65 -12.21 -2.25 -12.55
C GLY A 65 -11.40 -1.00 -12.89
N ILE A 66 -10.23 -0.80 -12.26
CA ILE A 66 -9.38 0.37 -12.48
C ILE A 66 -8.32 0.00 -13.52
N ALA A 67 -8.52 0.48 -14.75
CA ALA A 67 -7.60 0.21 -15.85
C ALA A 67 -6.56 1.33 -15.95
N CYS A 68 -5.27 0.98 -15.74
CA CYS A 68 -4.14 1.90 -15.91
C CYS A 68 -3.33 1.59 -17.19
N HIS A 69 -4.01 1.13 -18.25
CA HIS A 69 -3.37 0.66 -19.47
C HIS A 69 -2.89 1.80 -20.38
N ASP A 70 -3.39 3.01 -20.18
CA ASP A 70 -3.06 4.25 -20.88
C ASP A 70 -2.21 5.20 -20.00
N GLN A 71 -1.76 4.73 -18.83
CA GLN A 71 -0.99 5.51 -17.88
C GLN A 71 0.45 5.03 -17.83
N ASP A 72 1.39 5.97 -17.86
CA ASP A 72 2.73 5.73 -17.35
C ASP A 72 2.63 5.59 -15.82
N VAL A 73 3.29 4.57 -15.24
CA VAL A 73 3.25 4.26 -13.81
C VAL A 73 4.67 4.25 -13.25
N PHE A 74 4.93 5.15 -12.31
CA PHE A 74 6.18 5.23 -11.56
C PHE A 74 5.92 4.91 -10.10
N LEU A 75 6.62 3.94 -9.54
CA LEU A 75 6.51 3.52 -8.14
C LEU A 75 7.86 3.66 -7.44
N ASN A 76 7.87 4.18 -6.21
CA ASN A 76 9.09 4.45 -5.45
C ASN A 76 8.91 4.12 -3.97
N ALA A 77 9.89 3.43 -3.37
CA ALA A 77 10.04 3.32 -1.93
C ALA A 77 10.93 4.47 -1.41
N VAL A 78 10.36 5.35 -0.60
CA VAL A 78 11.05 6.56 -0.13
C VAL A 78 12.21 6.21 0.80
N GLY A 79 13.27 7.02 0.73
CA GLY A 79 14.47 6.84 1.55
C GLY A 79 15.52 5.91 0.96
N GLY A 80 15.36 5.49 -0.30
CA GLY A 80 16.31 4.63 -1.00
C GLY A 80 16.33 3.18 -0.48
N VAL A 81 15.31 2.80 0.27
CA VAL A 81 15.17 1.45 0.83
C VAL A 81 14.74 0.46 -0.24
N ARG A 82 15.19 -0.78 -0.12
CA ARG A 82 14.72 -1.89 -0.96
C ARG A 82 13.74 -2.73 -0.17
N ILE A 83 12.52 -2.86 -0.68
CA ILE A 83 11.45 -3.64 -0.09
C ILE A 83 11.34 -4.96 -0.85
N ASN A 84 11.80 -6.03 -0.20
CA ASN A 84 11.79 -7.38 -0.76
C ASN A 84 10.79 -8.26 -0.01
N GLU A 85 9.51 -7.86 0.01
CA GLU A 85 8.45 -8.69 0.58
C GLU A 85 7.07 -8.46 -0.06
N PRO A 86 6.19 -9.48 -0.06
CA PRO A 86 4.84 -9.36 -0.60
C PRO A 86 3.92 -8.40 0.18
N ALA A 87 4.26 -8.10 1.44
CA ALA A 87 3.44 -7.21 2.29
C ALA A 87 3.29 -5.78 1.73
N ALA A 88 4.14 -5.40 0.76
CA ALA A 88 4.13 -4.11 0.09
C ALA A 88 2.95 -3.92 -0.88
N ASP A 89 2.30 -4.99 -1.32
CA ASP A 89 1.36 -4.93 -2.44
C ASP A 89 0.19 -3.98 -2.21
N LEU A 90 -0.48 -4.09 -1.06
CA LEU A 90 -1.59 -3.20 -0.74
C LEU A 90 -1.13 -1.74 -0.65
N ALA A 91 0.04 -1.48 -0.07
CA ALA A 91 0.59 -0.12 0.00
C ALA A 91 0.85 0.45 -1.41
N SER A 92 1.43 -0.37 -2.30
CA SER A 92 1.66 0.00 -3.70
C SER A 92 0.35 0.27 -4.44
N LEU A 93 -0.65 -0.60 -4.31
CA LEU A 93 -1.95 -0.40 -4.94
C LEU A 93 -2.67 0.85 -4.42
N PHE A 94 -2.59 1.13 -3.12
CA PHE A 94 -3.19 2.33 -2.55
C PHE A 94 -2.51 3.60 -3.06
N ALA A 95 -1.17 3.60 -3.17
CA ALA A 95 -0.43 4.70 -3.78
C ALA A 95 -0.86 4.90 -5.26
N ILE A 96 -0.91 3.82 -6.04
CA ILE A 96 -1.34 3.85 -7.46
C ILE A 96 -2.75 4.41 -7.60
N VAL A 97 -3.73 3.89 -6.85
CA VAL A 97 -5.12 4.34 -6.90
C VAL A 97 -5.26 5.79 -6.43
N SER A 98 -4.52 6.17 -5.38
CA SER A 98 -4.46 7.54 -4.87
C SER A 98 -3.97 8.53 -5.92
N SER A 99 -2.91 8.18 -6.66
CA SER A 99 -2.40 9.00 -7.77
C SER A 99 -3.36 9.03 -8.95
N PHE A 100 -3.88 7.87 -9.38
CA PHE A 100 -4.83 7.76 -10.49
C PHE A 100 -6.10 8.59 -10.27
N LYS A 101 -6.63 8.58 -9.03
CA LYS A 101 -7.83 9.34 -8.66
C LYS A 101 -7.52 10.78 -8.25
N ASN A 102 -6.25 11.18 -8.27
CA ASN A 102 -5.76 12.47 -7.79
C ASN A 102 -6.32 12.83 -6.38
N LYS A 103 -6.34 11.86 -5.47
CA LYS A 103 -6.96 11.99 -4.14
C LYS A 103 -6.12 11.30 -3.07
N GLY A 104 -5.48 12.10 -2.22
CA GLY A 104 -4.69 11.62 -1.08
C GLY A 104 -5.51 10.75 -0.12
N LEU A 105 -4.83 9.78 0.50
CA LEU A 105 -5.45 8.87 1.49
C LEU A 105 -5.84 9.62 2.77
N ALA A 106 -6.76 9.06 3.56
CA ALA A 106 -7.06 9.64 4.87
C ALA A 106 -5.80 9.68 5.76
N LYS A 107 -5.68 10.73 6.59
CA LYS A 107 -4.50 10.92 7.45
C LYS A 107 -4.32 9.75 8.40
N GLY A 108 -3.06 9.40 8.66
CA GLY A 108 -2.70 8.39 9.67
C GLY A 108 -3.06 6.95 9.29
N ILE A 109 -3.29 6.67 8.00
CA ILE A 109 -3.37 5.30 7.48
C ILE A 109 -1.97 4.71 7.33
N ALA A 110 -1.77 3.51 7.90
CA ALA A 110 -0.68 2.62 7.52
C ALA A 110 -1.23 1.23 7.14
N VAL A 111 -0.55 0.55 6.23
CA VAL A 111 -1.06 -0.68 5.62
C VAL A 111 0.05 -1.70 5.42
N PHE A 112 -0.33 -2.98 5.45
CA PHE A 112 0.44 -4.06 4.86
C PHE A 112 -0.53 -5.12 4.36
N GLY A 113 -0.09 -5.96 3.43
CA GLY A 113 -0.87 -7.09 2.96
C GLY A 113 -0.42 -7.55 1.60
N GLU A 114 -0.36 -8.86 1.42
CA GLU A 114 -0.08 -9.49 0.14
C GLU A 114 -1.36 -9.58 -0.68
N VAL A 115 -1.27 -9.27 -1.96
CA VAL A 115 -2.38 -9.35 -2.90
C VAL A 115 -2.19 -10.59 -3.76
N GLY A 116 -3.15 -11.51 -3.68
CA GLY A 116 -3.22 -12.66 -4.56
C GLY A 116 -3.80 -12.32 -5.93
N LEU A 117 -3.52 -13.17 -6.93
CA LEU A 117 -3.98 -12.95 -8.31
C LEU A 117 -5.51 -13.05 -8.45
N ALA A 118 -6.20 -13.69 -7.49
CA ALA A 118 -7.66 -13.73 -7.43
C ALA A 118 -8.25 -12.54 -6.64
N GLY A 119 -7.43 -11.54 -6.29
CA GLY A 119 -7.84 -10.32 -5.59
C GLY A 119 -8.07 -10.51 -4.10
N GLU A 120 -7.69 -11.67 -3.54
CA GLU A 120 -7.70 -11.93 -2.11
C GLU A 120 -6.53 -11.26 -1.40
N ILE A 121 -6.76 -10.84 -0.15
CA ILE A 121 -5.72 -10.26 0.70
C ILE A 121 -5.20 -11.32 1.66
N ARG A 122 -3.92 -11.64 1.52
CA ARG A 122 -3.27 -12.75 2.23
C ARG A 122 -2.51 -12.24 3.46
N PRO A 123 -2.47 -13.04 4.55
CA PRO A 123 -1.77 -12.64 5.76
C PRO A 123 -0.26 -12.55 5.54
N CYS A 124 0.36 -11.58 6.19
CA CYS A 124 1.80 -11.42 6.21
C CYS A 124 2.41 -11.94 7.53
N PRO A 125 3.66 -12.43 7.50
CA PRO A 125 4.39 -12.79 8.71
C PRO A 125 4.46 -11.63 9.70
N ARG A 126 4.38 -11.97 10.99
CA ARG A 126 4.56 -11.04 12.11
C ARG A 126 3.61 -9.83 12.09
N GLY A 127 2.37 -10.03 11.62
CA GLY A 127 1.37 -8.96 11.54
C GLY A 127 1.13 -8.23 12.87
N GLN A 128 1.18 -8.94 14.00
CA GLN A 128 1.04 -8.32 15.33
C GLN A 128 2.17 -7.34 15.65
N ASP A 129 3.41 -7.66 15.25
CA ASP A 129 4.56 -6.77 15.48
C ASP A 129 4.48 -5.54 14.58
N ARG A 130 4.02 -5.71 13.33
CA ARG A 130 3.73 -4.59 12.41
C ARG A 130 2.70 -3.64 13.02
N ILE A 131 1.57 -4.17 13.50
CA ILE A 131 0.48 -3.40 14.11
C ILE A 131 0.98 -2.60 15.31
N ARG A 132 1.73 -3.23 16.22
CA ARG A 132 2.27 -2.56 17.42
C ARG A 132 3.24 -1.45 17.06
N GLU A 133 4.10 -1.65 16.06
CA GLU A 133 5.06 -0.63 15.65
C GLU A 133 4.38 0.59 15.05
N ALA A 134 3.39 0.38 14.17
CA ALA A 134 2.63 1.49 13.62
C ALA A 134 1.91 2.30 14.71
N ALA A 135 1.31 1.61 15.69
CA ALA A 135 0.66 2.25 16.84
C ALA A 135 1.66 3.08 17.68
N LYS A 136 2.85 2.54 17.97
CA LYS A 136 3.92 3.26 18.69
C LYS A 136 4.36 4.53 17.97
N LEU A 137 4.33 4.52 16.64
CA LEU A 137 4.71 5.66 15.80
C LEU A 137 3.55 6.63 15.52
N GLY A 138 2.41 6.47 16.21
CA GLY A 138 1.29 7.41 16.18
C GLY A 138 0.28 7.19 15.05
N TYR A 139 0.36 6.06 14.35
CA TYR A 139 -0.68 5.68 13.39
C TYR A 139 -1.90 5.15 14.15
N HIS A 140 -3.05 5.76 13.88
CA HIS A 140 -4.32 5.47 14.56
C HIS A 140 -5.29 4.70 13.67
N ARG A 141 -4.97 4.51 12.38
CA ARG A 141 -5.79 3.73 11.45
C ARG A 141 -4.95 2.77 10.63
N LEU A 142 -5.18 1.47 10.78
CA LEU A 142 -4.44 0.43 10.06
C LEU A 142 -5.36 -0.36 9.15
N ILE A 143 -4.92 -0.59 7.90
CA ILE A 143 -5.59 -1.53 7.00
C ILE A 143 -4.71 -2.77 6.91
N VAL A 144 -5.24 -3.94 7.28
CA VAL A 144 -4.45 -5.18 7.43
C VAL A 144 -5.21 -6.37 6.85
N PRO A 145 -4.54 -7.47 6.48
CA PRO A 145 -5.23 -8.70 6.12
C PRO A 145 -6.08 -9.15 7.31
N LYS A 146 -7.32 -9.58 7.08
CA LYS A 146 -8.22 -9.97 8.18
C LYS A 146 -7.63 -11.07 9.06
N ALA A 147 -6.90 -12.01 8.46
CA ALA A 147 -6.18 -13.06 9.18
C ALA A 147 -5.03 -12.57 10.07
N ASN A 148 -4.59 -11.31 9.92
CA ASN A 148 -3.64 -10.66 10.83
C ASN A 148 -4.31 -9.80 11.92
N MET A 149 -5.64 -9.70 11.95
CA MET A 149 -6.35 -8.93 12.99
C MET A 149 -5.97 -9.43 14.39
N PRO A 150 -5.74 -8.52 15.36
CA PRO A 150 -5.52 -8.92 16.74
C PRO A 150 -6.81 -9.49 17.33
N LYS A 151 -6.67 -10.44 18.27
CA LYS A 151 -7.82 -11.02 19.00
C LYS A 151 -8.48 -10.03 19.96
N THR A 152 -7.73 -9.02 20.39
CA THR A 152 -8.16 -7.98 21.33
C THR A 152 -8.00 -6.63 20.67
N SER A 153 -8.95 -5.73 20.90
CA SER A 153 -8.86 -4.34 20.45
C SER A 153 -7.67 -3.65 21.13
N THR A 154 -6.94 -2.85 20.35
CA THR A 154 -5.92 -1.94 20.87
C THR A 154 -6.58 -0.57 21.07
N GLU A 155 -6.53 -0.04 22.29
CA GLU A 155 -7.13 1.26 22.62
C GLU A 155 -6.54 2.37 21.74
N GLY A 156 -7.39 3.27 21.22
CA GLY A 156 -6.98 4.37 20.34
C GLY A 156 -6.57 3.97 18.91
N LEU A 157 -6.67 2.68 18.55
CA LEU A 157 -6.27 2.18 17.24
C LEU A 157 -7.47 1.60 16.49
N THR A 158 -7.81 2.19 15.35
CA THR A 158 -8.79 1.64 14.40
C THR A 158 -8.08 0.67 13.47
N ILE A 159 -8.44 -0.62 13.52
CA ILE A 159 -7.86 -1.63 12.61
C ILE A 159 -8.97 -2.16 11.71
N VAL A 160 -8.78 -2.00 10.41
CA VAL A 160 -9.68 -2.48 9.36
C VAL A 160 -9.09 -3.76 8.78
N GLY A 161 -9.70 -4.89 9.10
CA GLY A 161 -9.34 -6.19 8.54
C GLY A 161 -10.02 -6.41 7.20
N VAL A 162 -9.25 -6.70 6.15
CA VAL A 162 -9.76 -6.86 4.78
C VAL A 162 -9.44 -8.26 4.23
N ASP A 163 -10.39 -8.84 3.50
CA ASP A 163 -10.23 -10.15 2.83
C ASP A 163 -10.02 -10.02 1.32
N ARG A 164 -10.45 -8.88 0.74
CA ARG A 164 -10.43 -8.63 -0.69
C ARG A 164 -10.01 -7.21 -1.04
N LEU A 165 -9.46 -7.07 -2.26
CA LEU A 165 -8.93 -5.81 -2.77
C LEU A 165 -9.98 -4.70 -2.88
N ASP A 166 -11.18 -5.01 -3.36
CA ASP A 166 -12.29 -4.06 -3.47
C ASP A 166 -12.64 -3.44 -2.11
N GLN A 167 -12.84 -4.27 -1.09
CA GLN A 167 -13.07 -3.83 0.29
C GLN A 167 -11.91 -2.99 0.84
N ALA A 168 -10.68 -3.37 0.50
CA ALA A 168 -9.49 -2.65 0.92
C ALA A 168 -9.43 -1.24 0.34
N LEU A 169 -9.85 -1.07 -0.92
CA LEU A 169 -9.89 0.23 -1.60
C LEU A 169 -10.98 1.15 -1.03
N ASP A 170 -12.15 0.62 -0.66
CA ASP A 170 -13.22 1.41 -0.02
C ASP A 170 -12.77 2.01 1.33
N ALA A 171 -11.82 1.34 1.99
CA ALA A 171 -11.30 1.77 3.28
C ALA A 171 -10.29 2.93 3.20
N ILE A 172 -9.79 3.34 2.03
CA ILE A 172 -8.63 4.26 1.96
C ILE A 172 -8.96 5.76 2.10
N TRP A 173 -10.23 6.14 1.97
CA TRP A 173 -10.72 7.52 2.18
C TRP A 173 -11.77 7.65 3.28
N SER A 174 -12.09 6.55 3.95
CA SER A 174 -13.11 6.44 5.00
C SER A 174 -12.55 6.70 6.38
#